data_AF-A0A920WQE2-F1
#
_entry.id   AF-A0A920WQE2-F1
#
_cell.length_a   1.000
_cell.length_b   1.000
_cell.length_c   1.000
_cell.angle_alpha   90.00
_cell.angle_beta   90.00
_cell.angle_gamma   90.00
#
_symmetry.space_group_name_H-M   'P 1'
#
loop_
_entity.id
_entity.type
_entity.pdbx_description
1 polymer ?
#
loop_
_entity_poly.entity_id
_entity_poly.type
_entity_poly.pdbx_seq_one_letter_code
_entity_poly.pdbx_strand_id
1 'polypeptide(L)'
;MFAGLEFSRTTLVLREQVVALGQAQPKRVEENGRYIRWRQARVRLNRRLLDELLVDFIQPGLAGLYPDLELNSPTQMEAEIAFAEYLQEADAREKAGVLKPGEIVNRVGDRVSVAGQVSVMQINAKLAKLLFDKNPERDFFIEVSFPLEWMYPHLTPYGIILKLNHDEVPEITDEMMRKDRLFWAQYQTRLTGNWITDETSVEQIGNWAIKTYQRWDLDGYTGDPAFVRDEPAQKSFSKLRTSIADIYRWRIDNYKLAITKEADAAKRDEMKQKQQRMTREYIFALKQAWAFCPFQPRGAVTLHPVAALAWL
;
A
#
# COMPACT_ATOMS: atom_id res chain seq x y z
N MET A 1 -52.84 1.26 11.94
CA MET A 1 -52.94 -0.11 12.48
C MET A 1 -52.49 -1.06 11.38
N PHE A 2 -51.18 -1.35 11.30
CA PHE A 2 -50.66 -2.34 10.34
C PHE A 2 -50.87 -3.71 10.97
N ALA A 3 -51.81 -4.49 10.42
CA ALA A 3 -51.97 -5.89 10.80
C ALA A 3 -50.71 -6.64 10.35
N GLY A 4 -49.97 -7.19 11.31
CA GLY A 4 -48.79 -7.99 11.04
C GLY A 4 -49.20 -9.22 10.22
N LEU A 5 -48.66 -9.35 9.01
CA LEU A 5 -48.72 -10.60 8.27
C LEU A 5 -47.92 -11.63 9.06
N GLU A 6 -48.59 -12.67 9.54
CA GLU A 6 -47.92 -13.83 10.13
C GLU A 6 -46.91 -14.38 9.12
N PHE A 7 -45.68 -14.57 9.58
CA PHE A 7 -44.64 -15.22 8.78
C PHE A 7 -45.15 -16.58 8.32
N SER A 8 -44.92 -16.91 7.04
CA SER A 8 -45.31 -18.23 6.51
C SER A 8 -44.72 -19.34 7.39
N ARG A 9 -45.42 -20.48 7.50
CA ARG A 9 -44.96 -21.63 8.28
C ARG A 9 -43.53 -22.04 7.91
N THR A 10 -43.18 -21.93 6.64
CA THR A 10 -41.83 -22.16 6.11
C THR A 10 -40.79 -21.18 6.69
N THR A 11 -41.14 -19.90 6.80
CA THR A 11 -40.28 -18.85 7.37
C THR A 11 -40.07 -19.03 8.88
N LEU A 12 -41.11 -19.45 9.60
CA LEU A 12 -41.00 -19.75 11.04
C LEU A 12 -40.12 -20.99 11.28
N VAL A 13 -40.28 -22.04 10.48
CA VAL A 13 -39.45 -23.26 10.54
C VAL A 13 -37.98 -22.96 10.22
N LEU A 14 -37.71 -22.15 9.19
CA LEU A 14 -36.35 -21.71 8.85
C LEU A 14 -35.72 -20.89 9.96
N ARG A 15 -36.49 -20.03 10.64
CA ARG A 15 -36.00 -19.24 11.77
C ARG A 15 -35.60 -20.12 12.95
N GLU A 16 -36.40 -21.13 13.27
CA GLU A 16 -36.06 -22.12 14.31
C GLU A 16 -34.82 -22.94 13.95
N GLN A 17 -34.68 -23.35 12.69
CA GLN A 17 -33.49 -24.06 12.20
C GLN A 17 -32.23 -23.19 12.26
N VAL A 18 -32.31 -21.91 11.91
CA VAL A 18 -31.19 -20.96 11.98
C VAL A 18 -30.80 -20.63 13.43
N VAL A 19 -31.78 -20.50 14.34
CA VAL A 19 -31.52 -20.31 15.77
C VAL A 19 -30.87 -21.57 16.37
N ALA A 20 -31.32 -22.76 15.99
CA ALA A 20 -30.70 -24.02 16.40
C ALA A 20 -29.26 -24.17 15.89
N LEU A 21 -28.96 -23.70 14.67
CA LEU A 21 -27.60 -23.64 14.12
C LEU A 21 -26.69 -22.66 14.87
N GLY A 22 -27.25 -21.58 15.43
CA GLY A 22 -26.52 -20.61 16.26
C GLY A 22 -26.24 -21.07 17.69
N GLN A 23 -26.95 -22.09 18.17
CA GLN A 23 -26.78 -22.68 19.52
C GLN A 23 -26.00 -23.99 19.53
N ALA A 24 -25.82 -24.63 18.37
CA ALA A 24 -24.96 -25.79 18.26
C ALA A 24 -23.50 -25.37 18.54
N GLN A 25 -22.79 -26.14 19.39
CA GLN A 25 -21.34 -26.00 19.45
C GLN A 25 -20.79 -26.23 18.04
N PRO A 26 -19.86 -25.39 17.56
CA PRO A 26 -19.35 -25.49 16.20
C PRO A 26 -18.83 -26.91 15.98
N LYS A 27 -19.49 -27.65 15.07
CA LYS A 27 -19.01 -28.96 14.66
C LYS A 27 -17.60 -28.77 14.11
N ARG A 28 -16.62 -29.38 14.76
CA ARG A 28 -15.26 -29.55 14.22
C ARG A 28 -15.39 -30.37 12.95
N VAL A 29 -15.34 -29.70 11.80
CA VAL A 29 -15.16 -30.36 10.52
C VAL A 29 -13.74 -30.04 10.09
N GLU A 30 -12.85 -31.01 10.26
CA GLU A 30 -11.51 -30.96 9.66
C GLU A 30 -11.66 -31.20 8.17
N GLU A 31 -11.46 -30.16 7.38
CA GLU A 31 -11.05 -30.29 5.99
C GLU A 31 -9.81 -29.40 5.84
N ASN A 32 -8.66 -30.02 5.53
CA ASN A 32 -7.36 -29.35 5.36
C ASN A 32 -6.78 -28.60 6.57
N GLY A 33 -7.11 -29.01 7.81
CA GLY A 33 -6.41 -28.57 9.01
C GLY A 33 -6.60 -27.10 9.41
N ARG A 34 -7.66 -26.42 8.94
CA ARG A 34 -7.90 -24.99 9.24
C ARG A 34 -9.28 -24.74 9.86
N TYR A 35 -9.29 -23.94 10.93
CA TYR A 35 -10.48 -23.49 11.64
C TYR A 35 -11.25 -22.42 10.83
N ILE A 36 -12.42 -22.74 10.29
CA ILE A 36 -13.32 -21.73 9.72
C ILE A 36 -14.32 -21.31 10.82
N ARG A 37 -14.21 -20.08 11.35
CA ARG A 37 -15.24 -19.55 12.24
C ARG A 37 -16.43 -19.13 11.37
N TRP A 38 -17.59 -19.76 11.55
CA TRP A 38 -18.84 -19.46 10.83
C TRP A 38 -19.24 -17.97 10.77
N ARG A 39 -18.76 -17.12 11.69
CA ARG A 39 -18.97 -15.66 11.64
C ARG A 39 -18.27 -14.97 10.46
N GLN A 40 -17.17 -15.52 9.93
CA GLN A 40 -16.35 -14.94 8.84
C GLN A 40 -16.88 -15.23 7.43
N ALA A 41 -17.92 -16.06 7.33
CA ALA A 41 -18.55 -16.43 6.07
C ALA A 41 -19.87 -15.70 5.84
N ARG A 42 -20.27 -14.73 6.69
CA ARG A 42 -21.64 -14.21 6.70
C ARG A 42 -22.00 -13.43 5.44
N VAL A 43 -21.10 -12.61 4.91
CA VAL A 43 -21.33 -11.89 3.63
C VAL A 43 -21.48 -12.88 2.46
N ARG A 44 -20.61 -13.89 2.38
CA ARG A 44 -20.64 -14.88 1.30
C ARG A 44 -21.78 -15.89 1.47
N LEU A 45 -22.14 -16.26 2.70
CA LEU A 45 -23.32 -17.07 3.02
C LEU A 45 -24.59 -16.33 2.62
N ASN A 46 -24.74 -15.06 3.01
CA ASN A 46 -25.87 -14.24 2.59
C ASN A 46 -25.93 -14.14 1.06
N ARG A 47 -24.79 -13.95 0.38
CA ARG A 47 -24.77 -13.91 -1.08
C ARG A 47 -25.12 -15.25 -1.72
N ARG A 48 -24.57 -16.37 -1.23
CA ARG A 48 -24.91 -17.72 -1.70
C ARG A 48 -26.38 -18.05 -1.47
N LEU A 49 -26.93 -17.70 -0.32
CA LEU A 49 -28.36 -17.84 -0.04
C LEU A 49 -29.21 -17.03 -1.03
N LEU A 50 -28.80 -15.79 -1.36
CA LEU A 50 -29.48 -15.02 -2.40
C LEU A 50 -29.34 -15.67 -3.79
N ASP A 51 -28.15 -16.11 -4.17
CA ASP A 51 -27.90 -16.78 -5.46
C ASP A 51 -28.68 -18.09 -5.59
N GLU A 52 -28.82 -18.87 -4.52
CA GLU A 52 -29.60 -20.13 -4.50
C GLU A 52 -31.11 -19.88 -4.44
N LEU A 53 -31.59 -18.97 -3.58
CA LEU A 53 -33.02 -18.75 -3.35
C LEU A 53 -33.68 -17.86 -4.41
N LEU A 54 -32.90 -17.03 -5.11
CA LEU A 54 -33.39 -16.05 -6.08
C LEU A 54 -32.79 -16.27 -7.49
N VAL A 55 -32.40 -17.50 -7.82
CA VAL A 55 -31.71 -17.84 -9.07
C VAL A 55 -32.42 -17.36 -10.35
N ASP A 56 -33.75 -17.24 -10.33
CA ASP A 56 -34.56 -16.76 -11.45
C ASP A 56 -34.84 -15.24 -11.41
N PHE A 57 -34.45 -14.56 -10.31
CA PHE A 57 -34.74 -13.15 -10.05
C PHE A 57 -33.49 -12.27 -10.01
N ILE A 58 -32.30 -12.85 -9.77
CA ILE A 58 -31.02 -12.13 -9.75
C ILE A 58 -29.98 -12.88 -10.58
N GLN A 59 -29.08 -12.14 -11.23
CA GLN A 59 -27.91 -12.74 -11.87
C GLN A 59 -26.97 -13.31 -10.80
N PRO A 60 -26.40 -14.52 -11.00
CA PRO A 60 -25.39 -15.07 -10.12
C PRO A 60 -24.23 -14.09 -9.94
N GLY A 61 -23.75 -13.95 -8.70
CA GLY A 61 -22.63 -13.06 -8.42
C GLY A 61 -21.38 -13.57 -9.11
N LEU A 62 -20.67 -12.73 -9.87
CA LEU A 62 -19.34 -13.07 -10.35
C LEU A 62 -18.46 -13.36 -9.12
N ALA A 63 -17.95 -14.59 -9.05
CA ALA A 63 -16.98 -14.95 -8.03
C ALA A 63 -15.77 -14.01 -8.14
N GLY A 64 -15.28 -13.52 -6.99
CA GLY A 64 -14.02 -12.77 -6.93
C GLY A 64 -14.11 -11.27 -6.68
N LEU A 65 -15.30 -10.65 -6.63
CA LEU A 65 -15.38 -9.22 -6.23
C LEU A 65 -15.05 -9.03 -4.74
N TYR A 66 -15.48 -9.97 -3.89
CA TYR A 66 -15.11 -10.05 -2.47
C TYR A 66 -14.49 -11.41 -2.18
N PRO A 67 -13.46 -11.49 -1.32
CA PRO A 67 -12.85 -12.76 -0.95
C PRO A 67 -13.86 -13.67 -0.25
N ASP A 68 -13.71 -14.98 -0.46
CA ASP A 68 -14.61 -16.00 0.08
C ASP A 68 -14.69 -16.01 1.61
N LEU A 69 -13.65 -15.51 2.29
CA LEU A 69 -13.63 -15.31 3.74
C LEU A 69 -13.26 -13.85 4.02
N GLU A 70 -14.00 -13.24 4.94
CA GLU A 70 -13.70 -11.92 5.47
C GLU A 70 -12.29 -11.88 6.08
N LEU A 71 -11.67 -10.69 6.05
CA LEU A 71 -10.44 -10.47 6.78
C LEU A 71 -10.70 -10.54 8.28
N ASN A 72 -9.75 -11.10 9.02
CA ASN A 72 -9.73 -11.05 10.47
C ASN A 72 -9.33 -9.65 10.93
N SER A 73 -10.31 -8.74 11.00
CA SER A 73 -10.08 -7.37 11.44
C SER A 73 -9.71 -7.29 12.93
N PRO A 74 -8.91 -6.28 13.34
CA PRO A 74 -8.75 -5.91 14.74
C PRO A 74 -10.11 -5.70 15.44
N THR A 75 -10.22 -6.19 16.66
CA THR A 75 -11.34 -5.93 17.57
C THR A 75 -11.20 -4.55 18.22
N GLN A 76 -12.28 -4.04 18.81
CA GLN A 76 -12.25 -2.79 19.58
C GLN A 76 -11.21 -2.82 20.70
N MET A 77 -11.14 -3.92 21.45
CA MET A 77 -10.17 -4.11 22.53
C MET A 77 -8.73 -4.04 22.00
N GLU A 78 -8.44 -4.68 20.87
CA GLU A 78 -7.10 -4.63 20.28
C GLU A 78 -6.75 -3.25 19.74
N ALA A 79 -7.73 -2.48 19.27
CA ALA A 79 -7.52 -1.09 18.90
C ALA A 79 -7.20 -0.21 20.10
N GLU A 80 -7.87 -0.44 21.23
CA GLU A 80 -7.58 0.22 22.50
C GLU A 80 -6.18 -0.14 23.03
N ILE A 81 -5.77 -1.41 22.89
CA ILE A 81 -4.40 -1.85 23.21
C ILE A 81 -3.38 -1.15 22.32
N ALA A 82 -3.56 -1.14 20.99
CA ALA A 82 -2.65 -0.47 20.06
C ALA A 82 -2.53 1.04 20.35
N PHE A 83 -3.63 1.68 20.75
CA PHE A 83 -3.64 3.06 21.19
C PHE A 83 -2.85 3.26 22.49
N ALA A 84 -3.10 2.42 23.50
CA ALA A 84 -2.42 2.50 24.80
C ALA A 84 -0.92 2.24 24.68
N GLU A 85 -0.50 1.26 23.87
CA GLU A 85 0.91 1.01 23.55
C GLU A 85 1.57 2.24 22.92
N TYR A 86 0.94 2.83 21.90
CA TYR A 86 1.49 4.02 21.27
C TYR A 86 1.61 5.19 22.25
N LEU A 87 0.63 5.38 23.14
CA LEU A 87 0.66 6.42 24.16
C LEU A 87 1.85 6.23 25.13
N GLN A 88 2.11 5.00 25.57
CA GLN A 88 3.25 4.66 26.41
C GLN A 88 4.59 4.91 25.70
N GLU A 89 4.70 4.51 24.43
CA GLU A 89 5.90 4.73 23.62
C GLU A 89 6.15 6.24 23.38
N ALA A 90 5.09 7.01 23.11
CA ALA A 90 5.18 8.46 22.90
C ALA A 90 5.56 9.20 24.19
N ASP A 91 5.00 8.80 25.34
CA ASP A 91 5.40 9.30 26.67
C ASP A 91 6.88 9.03 26.96
N ALA A 92 7.35 7.81 26.67
CA ALA A 92 8.76 7.45 26.83
C ALA A 92 9.67 8.28 25.92
N ARG A 93 9.29 8.50 24.65
CA ARG A 93 10.03 9.35 23.70
C ARG A 93 10.06 10.81 24.13
N GLU A 94 8.96 11.34 24.64
CA GLU A 94 8.86 12.70 25.17
C GLU A 94 9.82 12.90 26.36
N LYS A 95 9.77 12.01 27.35
CA LYS A 95 10.66 12.04 28.52
C LYS A 95 12.14 11.92 28.16
N ALA A 96 12.45 11.15 27.11
CA ALA A 96 13.80 11.01 26.60
C ALA A 96 14.23 12.14 25.65
N GLY A 97 13.36 13.09 25.33
CA GLY A 97 13.65 14.21 24.43
C GLY A 97 13.86 13.80 22.96
N VAL A 98 13.32 12.65 22.55
CA VAL A 98 13.54 12.03 21.23
C VAL A 98 12.22 11.81 20.47
N LEU A 99 11.29 12.76 20.58
CA LEU A 99 10.05 12.75 19.81
C LEU A 99 10.33 12.70 18.30
N LYS A 100 9.48 11.96 17.57
CA LYS A 100 9.54 11.97 16.11
C LYS A 100 9.21 13.37 15.59
N PRO A 101 9.79 13.83 14.46
CA PRO A 101 9.44 15.12 13.88
C PRO A 101 7.92 15.26 13.66
N GLY A 102 7.32 16.29 14.25
CA GLY A 102 5.87 16.54 14.17
C GLY A 102 4.99 15.66 15.06
N GLU A 103 5.57 14.82 15.92
CA GLU A 103 4.87 14.11 16.98
C GLU A 103 4.47 15.09 18.08
N ILE A 104 3.19 15.06 18.50
CA ILE A 104 2.64 15.98 19.49
C ILE A 104 2.19 15.16 20.70
N VAL A 105 2.84 15.41 21.83
CA VAL A 105 2.48 14.86 23.14
C VAL A 105 2.10 16.02 24.05
N ASN A 106 0.87 15.98 24.58
CA ASN A 106 0.36 16.98 25.50
C ASN A 106 0.28 16.38 26.91
N ARG A 107 0.91 17.07 27.87
CA ARG A 107 0.87 16.70 29.29
C ARG A 107 0.10 17.76 30.09
N VAL A 108 -0.92 17.33 30.81
CA VAL A 108 -1.68 18.16 31.74
C VAL A 108 -1.71 17.46 33.10
N GLY A 109 -0.82 17.85 34.00
CA GLY A 109 -0.56 17.13 35.24
C GLY A 109 -0.06 15.71 34.93
N ASP A 110 -0.74 14.70 35.50
CA ASP A 110 -0.45 13.28 35.26
C ASP A 110 -1.10 12.71 33.98
N ARG A 111 -1.96 13.49 33.30
CA ARG A 111 -2.63 13.04 32.08
C ARG A 111 -1.77 13.30 30.85
N VAL A 112 -1.49 12.24 30.12
CA VAL A 112 -0.78 12.27 28.82
C VAL A 112 -1.78 12.03 27.70
N SER A 113 -1.67 12.81 26.63
CA SER A 113 -2.45 12.62 25.41
C SER A 113 -1.58 12.87 24.17
N VAL A 114 -1.95 12.28 23.05
CA VAL A 114 -1.26 12.42 21.77
C VAL A 114 -2.16 13.10 20.77
N ALA A 115 -1.57 13.90 19.89
CA ALA A 115 -2.29 14.61 18.84
C ALA A 115 -1.51 14.61 17.52
N GLY A 116 -2.16 15.11 16.47
CA GLY A 116 -1.56 15.30 15.17
C GLY A 116 -1.53 14.04 14.30
N GLN A 117 -1.27 14.28 13.02
CA GLN A 117 -1.29 13.26 11.98
C GLN A 117 -0.24 12.16 12.21
N VAL A 118 0.92 12.49 12.78
CA VAL A 118 1.98 11.51 13.10
C VAL A 118 1.44 10.45 14.05
N SER A 119 0.79 10.87 15.14
CA SER A 119 0.21 9.95 16.13
C SER A 119 -0.86 9.04 15.55
N VAL A 120 -1.79 9.61 14.78
CA VAL A 120 -2.83 8.83 14.08
C VAL A 120 -2.19 7.79 13.18
N MET A 121 -1.13 8.15 12.44
CA MET A 121 -0.50 7.22 11.52
C MET A 121 0.31 6.12 12.20
N GLN A 122 0.96 6.39 13.33
CA GLN A 122 1.67 5.36 14.09
C GLN A 122 0.70 4.35 14.72
N ILE A 123 -0.45 4.81 15.21
CA ILE A 123 -1.53 3.91 15.69
C ILE A 123 -2.06 3.06 14.53
N ASN A 124 -2.35 3.69 13.38
CA ASN A 124 -2.78 2.97 12.18
C ASN A 124 -1.72 1.96 11.69
N ALA A 125 -0.43 2.26 11.87
CA ALA A 125 0.66 1.33 11.56
C ALA A 125 0.55 0.03 12.39
N LYS A 126 0.29 0.17 13.70
CA LYS A 126 0.09 -0.97 14.61
C LYS A 126 -1.16 -1.78 14.24
N LEU A 127 -2.27 -1.11 13.95
CA LEU A 127 -3.50 -1.77 13.50
C LEU A 127 -3.32 -2.51 12.18
N ALA A 128 -2.61 -1.91 11.23
CA ALA A 128 -2.29 -2.53 9.95
C ALA A 128 -1.43 -3.78 10.15
N LYS A 129 -0.44 -3.74 11.07
CA LYS A 129 0.38 -4.91 11.42
C LYS A 129 -0.47 -6.02 12.02
N LEU A 130 -1.36 -5.69 12.95
CA LEU A 130 -2.26 -6.67 13.56
C LEU A 130 -3.21 -7.29 12.53
N LEU A 131 -3.77 -6.48 11.62
CA LEU A 131 -4.59 -6.97 10.51
C LEU A 131 -3.78 -7.93 9.63
N PHE A 132 -2.54 -7.57 9.31
CA PHE A 132 -1.65 -8.40 8.50
C PHE A 132 -1.36 -9.76 9.16
N ASP A 133 -0.94 -9.75 10.43
CA ASP A 133 -0.56 -10.94 11.19
C ASP A 133 -1.73 -11.91 11.41
N LYS A 134 -2.95 -11.38 11.54
CA LYS A 134 -4.17 -12.18 11.68
C LYS A 134 -4.62 -12.88 10.40
N ASN A 135 -4.00 -12.55 9.27
CA ASN A 135 -4.40 -13.03 7.95
C ASN A 135 -3.20 -13.61 7.17
N PRO A 136 -2.49 -14.63 7.70
CA PRO A 136 -1.27 -15.18 7.09
C PRO A 136 -1.49 -15.81 5.72
N GLU A 137 -2.73 -16.20 5.42
CA GLU A 137 -3.13 -16.87 4.17
C GLU A 137 -3.61 -15.89 3.09
N ARG A 138 -3.48 -14.58 3.33
CA ARG A 138 -3.95 -13.53 2.43
C ARG A 138 -2.76 -12.76 1.87
N ASP A 139 -2.78 -12.54 0.56
CA ASP A 139 -1.89 -11.57 -0.07
C ASP A 139 -2.38 -10.15 0.24
N PHE A 140 -1.43 -9.27 0.59
CA PHE A 140 -1.68 -7.86 0.82
C PHE A 140 -1.00 -7.03 -0.27
N PHE A 141 -1.73 -6.06 -0.80
CA PHE A 141 -1.22 -5.06 -1.74
C PHE A 141 -1.53 -3.68 -1.18
N ILE A 142 -0.54 -2.80 -1.17
CA ILE A 142 -0.63 -1.50 -0.53
C ILE A 142 -0.21 -0.39 -1.48
N GLU A 143 -1.03 0.65 -1.48
CA GLU A 143 -0.72 1.95 -2.02
C GLU A 143 -0.21 2.81 -0.84
N VAL A 144 1.07 3.15 -0.83
CA VAL A 144 1.71 3.81 0.32
C VAL A 144 1.58 5.33 0.18
N SER A 145 0.73 5.92 1.04
CA SER A 145 0.58 7.36 1.20
C SER A 145 1.41 7.94 2.36
N PHE A 146 1.56 7.17 3.44
CA PHE A 146 2.39 7.47 4.60
C PHE A 146 3.34 6.31 4.88
N PRO A 147 4.64 6.57 5.11
CA PRO A 147 5.61 5.54 5.47
C PRO A 147 5.18 4.79 6.72
N LEU A 148 4.95 3.48 6.59
CA LEU A 148 4.77 2.57 7.72
C LEU A 148 6.08 1.78 7.86
N GLU A 149 6.93 2.22 8.80
CA GLU A 149 8.33 1.76 8.91
C GLU A 149 8.48 0.24 8.89
N TRP A 150 7.59 -0.48 9.59
CA TRP A 150 7.63 -1.93 9.69
C TRP A 150 7.40 -2.65 8.35
N MET A 151 6.74 -2.00 7.38
CA MET A 151 6.41 -2.64 6.10
C MET A 151 7.61 -2.70 5.16
N TYR A 152 8.55 -1.75 5.21
CA TYR A 152 9.61 -1.64 4.20
C TYR A 152 10.43 -2.92 3.94
N PRO A 153 10.84 -3.69 4.96
CA PRO A 153 11.53 -4.98 4.75
C PRO A 153 10.71 -5.97 3.91
N HIS A 154 9.38 -5.89 3.98
CA HIS A 154 8.43 -6.80 3.36
C HIS A 154 7.93 -6.35 1.97
N LEU A 155 8.18 -5.10 1.58
CA LEU A 155 7.60 -4.53 0.35
C LEU A 155 8.41 -4.91 -0.90
N THR A 156 7.68 -5.26 -1.96
CA THR A 156 8.21 -5.47 -3.32
C THR A 156 7.35 -4.74 -4.37
N PRO A 157 7.95 -4.27 -5.48
CA PRO A 157 7.17 -3.72 -6.60
C PRO A 157 6.17 -4.74 -7.16
N TYR A 158 4.95 -4.29 -7.47
CA TYR A 158 3.91 -5.11 -8.09
C TYR A 158 3.05 -4.28 -9.06
N GLY A 159 3.67 -3.83 -10.15
CA GLY A 159 3.02 -2.97 -11.14
C GLY A 159 2.78 -1.56 -10.61
N ILE A 160 1.52 -1.10 -10.58
CA ILE A 160 1.16 0.23 -10.05
C ILE A 160 1.01 0.27 -8.52
N ILE A 161 1.13 -0.88 -7.85
CA ILE A 161 0.97 -1.02 -6.40
C ILE A 161 2.16 -1.79 -5.82
N LEU A 162 2.26 -1.87 -4.50
CA LEU A 162 3.28 -2.64 -3.80
C LEU A 162 2.68 -3.92 -3.24
N LYS A 163 3.40 -5.03 -3.34
CA LYS A 163 3.07 -6.26 -2.61
C LYS A 163 3.73 -6.20 -1.23
N LEU A 164 2.95 -6.50 -0.19
CA LEU A 164 3.43 -6.67 1.17
C LEU A 164 3.55 -8.18 1.46
N ASN A 165 4.79 -8.68 1.51
CA ASN A 165 5.07 -10.10 1.69
C ASN A 165 5.05 -10.47 3.19
N HIS A 166 4.55 -11.66 3.53
CA HIS A 166 4.55 -12.14 4.94
C HIS A 166 5.95 -12.23 5.51
N ASP A 167 6.88 -12.76 4.73
CA ASP A 167 8.29 -12.78 5.09
C ASP A 167 9.01 -11.50 4.68
N GLU A 168 10.05 -11.15 5.43
CA GLU A 168 10.96 -10.10 5.00
C GLU A 168 11.62 -10.50 3.68
N VAL A 169 11.70 -9.53 2.77
CA VAL A 169 12.39 -9.70 1.50
C VAL A 169 13.80 -9.18 1.70
N PRO A 170 14.83 -10.03 1.79
CA PRO A 170 16.19 -9.57 2.08
C PRO A 170 16.75 -8.71 0.94
N GLU A 171 16.31 -8.96 -0.29
CA GLU A 171 16.84 -8.32 -1.49
C GLU A 171 15.76 -8.15 -2.55
N ILE A 172 15.71 -6.97 -3.18
CA ILE A 172 15.01 -6.82 -4.45
C ILE A 172 15.94 -7.34 -5.55
N THR A 173 15.55 -8.47 -6.13
CA THR A 173 16.35 -9.20 -7.13
C THR A 173 16.35 -8.50 -8.48
N ASP A 174 17.32 -8.85 -9.34
CA ASP A 174 17.38 -8.32 -10.71
C ASP A 174 16.12 -8.65 -11.52
N GLU A 175 15.54 -9.83 -11.32
CA GLU A 175 14.30 -10.20 -11.99
C GLU A 175 13.10 -9.36 -11.52
N MET A 176 13.04 -9.02 -10.23
CA MET A 176 12.00 -8.09 -9.72
C MET A 176 12.14 -6.71 -10.35
N MET A 177 13.36 -6.16 -10.42
CA MET A 177 13.62 -4.86 -11.05
C MET A 177 13.32 -4.89 -12.56
N ARG A 178 13.69 -5.96 -13.26
CA ARG A 178 13.40 -6.14 -14.69
C ARG A 178 11.90 -6.17 -14.95
N LYS A 179 11.11 -6.87 -14.12
CA LYS A 179 9.65 -6.89 -14.21
C LYS A 179 9.03 -5.53 -13.95
N ASP A 180 9.50 -4.82 -12.91
CA ASP A 180 9.07 -3.44 -12.61
C ASP A 180 9.34 -2.51 -13.81
N ARG A 181 10.56 -2.55 -14.35
CA ARG A 181 10.98 -1.74 -15.50
C ARG A 181 10.13 -2.04 -16.74
N LEU A 182 9.89 -3.32 -17.04
CA LEU A 182 9.06 -3.72 -18.17
C LEU A 182 7.61 -3.25 -18.02
N PHE A 183 7.03 -3.43 -16.83
CA PHE A 183 5.66 -2.99 -16.55
C PHE A 183 5.51 -1.48 -16.74
N TRP A 184 6.42 -0.69 -16.15
CA TRP A 184 6.36 0.76 -16.26
C TRP A 184 6.71 1.28 -17.64
N ALA A 185 7.57 0.61 -18.41
CA ALA A 185 7.79 0.93 -19.82
C ALA A 185 6.51 0.77 -20.65
N GLN A 186 5.76 -0.32 -20.44
CA GLN A 186 4.47 -0.54 -21.12
C GLN A 186 3.43 0.52 -20.74
N TYR A 187 3.35 0.88 -19.46
CA TYR A 187 2.49 1.98 -19.01
C TYR A 187 2.93 3.32 -19.61
N GLN A 188 4.23 3.61 -19.60
CA GLN A 188 4.76 4.85 -20.15
C GLN A 188 4.50 4.98 -21.65
N THR A 189 4.62 3.90 -22.43
CA THR A 189 4.24 3.89 -23.86
C THR A 189 2.84 4.44 -24.06
N ARG A 190 1.88 4.03 -23.22
CA ARG A 190 0.49 4.48 -23.28
C ARG A 190 0.32 5.92 -22.80
N LEU A 191 1.01 6.29 -21.72
CA LEU A 191 0.75 7.56 -21.03
C LEU A 191 1.52 8.74 -21.62
N THR A 192 2.82 8.62 -21.87
CA THR A 192 3.68 9.75 -22.26
C THR A 192 4.60 9.45 -23.45
N GLY A 193 4.57 8.23 -23.97
CA GLY A 193 5.56 7.70 -24.89
C GLY A 193 6.78 7.18 -24.11
N ASN A 194 7.23 5.97 -24.43
CA ASN A 194 8.33 5.31 -23.73
C ASN A 194 9.70 5.82 -24.22
N TRP A 195 9.96 7.11 -24.01
CA TRP A 195 11.16 7.81 -24.49
C TRP A 195 12.23 8.01 -23.40
N ILE A 196 11.91 7.70 -22.13
CA ILE A 196 12.85 7.81 -21.00
C ILE A 196 13.84 6.65 -21.02
N THR A 197 15.13 6.98 -20.94
CA THR A 197 16.26 6.04 -20.90
C THR A 197 17.14 6.29 -19.68
N ASP A 198 18.12 5.43 -19.44
CA ASP A 198 19.12 5.64 -18.39
C ASP A 198 19.91 6.95 -18.62
N GLU A 199 20.11 7.33 -19.88
CA GLU A 199 20.88 8.49 -20.32
C GLU A 199 20.06 9.78 -20.35
N THR A 200 18.72 9.70 -20.33
CA THR A 200 17.85 10.88 -20.37
C THR A 200 18.13 11.80 -19.18
N SER A 201 18.49 13.05 -19.43
CA SER A 201 18.80 14.03 -18.39
C SER A 201 17.52 14.61 -17.77
N VAL A 202 17.65 15.15 -16.56
CA VAL A 202 16.58 15.92 -15.89
C VAL A 202 16.19 17.13 -16.75
N GLU A 203 17.16 17.81 -17.36
CA GLU A 203 16.89 18.94 -18.25
C GLU A 203 16.03 18.53 -19.46
N GLN A 204 16.32 17.39 -20.09
CA GLN A 204 15.51 16.89 -21.21
C GLN A 204 14.06 16.63 -20.79
N ILE A 205 13.83 16.09 -19.59
CA ILE A 205 12.48 15.87 -19.04
C ILE A 205 11.78 17.19 -18.75
N GLY A 206 12.49 18.17 -18.15
CA GLY A 206 11.93 19.50 -17.90
C GLY A 206 11.52 20.22 -19.19
N ASN A 207 12.38 20.21 -20.20
CA ASN A 207 12.10 20.84 -21.50
C ASN A 207 10.93 20.15 -22.22
N TRP A 208 10.89 18.81 -22.20
CA TRP A 208 9.76 18.04 -22.73
C TRP A 208 8.46 18.32 -21.98
N ALA A 209 8.51 18.43 -20.65
CA ALA A 209 7.36 18.74 -19.81
C ALA A 209 6.80 20.14 -20.09
N ILE A 210 7.65 21.15 -20.25
CA ILE A 210 7.24 22.51 -20.63
C ILE A 210 6.57 22.49 -22.01
N LYS A 211 7.16 21.81 -22.99
CA LYS A 211 6.58 21.67 -24.34
C LYS A 211 5.19 21.01 -24.28
N THR A 212 5.09 19.88 -23.58
CA THR A 212 3.90 19.02 -23.56
C THR A 212 2.78 19.58 -22.68
N TYR A 213 3.05 19.85 -21.40
CA TYR A 213 2.01 20.18 -20.41
C TYR A 213 1.73 21.68 -20.28
N GLN A 214 2.71 22.55 -20.54
CA GLN A 214 2.52 24.00 -20.41
C GLN A 214 2.19 24.65 -21.74
N ARG A 215 2.91 24.30 -22.82
CA ARG A 215 2.70 24.87 -24.16
C ARG A 215 1.67 24.10 -24.98
N TRP A 216 1.25 22.92 -24.52
CA TRP A 216 0.31 22.04 -25.23
C TRP A 216 0.77 21.66 -26.64
N ASP A 217 2.08 21.70 -26.87
CA ASP A 217 2.70 21.34 -28.14
C ASP A 217 3.00 19.83 -28.13
N LEU A 218 2.14 19.07 -28.81
CA LEU A 218 2.22 17.62 -28.89
C LEU A 218 2.99 17.12 -30.12
N ASP A 219 3.73 17.99 -30.81
CA ASP A 219 4.58 17.55 -31.90
C ASP A 219 5.65 16.56 -31.40
N GLY A 220 5.71 15.38 -32.02
CA GLY A 220 6.57 14.26 -31.59
C GLY A 220 6.12 13.55 -30.30
N TYR A 221 4.97 13.90 -29.71
CA TYR A 221 4.42 13.18 -28.56
C TYR A 221 3.83 11.84 -29.02
N THR A 222 4.23 10.75 -28.37
CA THR A 222 3.90 9.37 -28.78
C THR A 222 2.99 8.63 -27.78
N GLY A 223 2.58 9.29 -26.69
CA GLY A 223 1.59 8.78 -25.75
C GLY A 223 0.15 9.15 -26.14
N ASP A 224 -0.79 8.92 -25.24
CA ASP A 224 -2.20 9.30 -25.41
C ASP A 224 -2.42 10.80 -25.07
N PRO A 225 -2.82 11.65 -26.04
CA PRO A 225 -3.11 13.06 -25.78
C PRO A 225 -4.17 13.31 -24.70
N ALA A 226 -5.04 12.34 -24.40
CA ALA A 226 -6.00 12.44 -23.30
C ALA A 226 -5.27 12.52 -21.94
N PHE A 227 -4.14 11.81 -21.78
CA PHE A 227 -3.36 11.85 -20.55
C PHE A 227 -2.82 13.25 -20.24
N VAL A 228 -2.43 14.03 -21.27
CA VAL A 228 -1.93 15.41 -21.12
C VAL A 228 -2.98 16.34 -20.48
N ARG A 229 -4.27 16.03 -20.66
CA ARG A 229 -5.40 16.79 -20.12
C ARG A 229 -5.89 16.28 -18.76
N ASP A 230 -5.47 15.08 -18.36
CA ASP A 230 -5.94 14.40 -17.16
C ASP A 230 -4.99 14.62 -15.99
N GLU A 231 -5.12 15.78 -15.34
CA GLU A 231 -4.33 16.13 -14.16
C GLU A 231 -4.48 15.11 -13.01
N PRO A 232 -5.69 14.58 -12.69
CA PRO A 232 -5.82 13.48 -11.74
C PRO A 232 -4.99 12.24 -12.09
N ALA A 233 -5.02 11.78 -13.35
CA ALA A 233 -4.23 10.63 -13.78
C ALA A 233 -2.72 10.92 -13.68
N GLN A 234 -2.27 12.09 -14.13
CA GLN A 234 -0.88 12.53 -14.02
C GLN A 234 -0.39 12.44 -12.57
N LYS A 235 -1.14 13.04 -11.64
CA LYS A 235 -0.81 13.03 -10.22
C LYS A 235 -0.79 11.62 -9.62
N SER A 236 -1.78 10.80 -9.97
CA SER A 236 -1.88 9.43 -9.47
C SER A 236 -0.70 8.57 -9.97
N PHE A 237 -0.43 8.50 -11.28
CA PHE A 237 0.65 7.66 -11.80
C PHE A 237 2.04 8.13 -11.37
N SER A 238 2.26 9.45 -11.31
CA SER A 238 3.49 10.02 -10.73
C SER A 238 3.67 9.60 -9.27
N LYS A 239 2.61 9.68 -8.46
CA LYS A 239 2.65 9.27 -7.06
C LYS A 239 2.96 7.78 -6.91
N LEU A 240 2.26 6.92 -7.64
CA LEU A 240 2.46 5.47 -7.57
C LEU A 240 3.88 5.08 -7.97
N ARG A 241 4.44 5.70 -9.01
CA ARG A 241 5.84 5.46 -9.40
C ARG A 241 6.83 5.97 -8.36
N THR A 242 6.55 7.12 -7.74
CA THR A 242 7.35 7.68 -6.64
C THR A 242 7.35 6.76 -5.42
N SER A 243 6.20 6.19 -5.03
CA SER A 243 6.13 5.25 -3.90
C SER A 243 6.97 3.98 -4.14
N ILE A 244 7.12 3.53 -5.38
CA ILE A 244 8.04 2.42 -5.72
C ILE A 244 9.50 2.89 -5.62
N ALA A 245 9.82 4.10 -6.10
CA ALA A 245 11.14 4.69 -5.94
C ALA A 245 11.54 4.79 -4.46
N ASP A 246 10.61 5.10 -3.56
CA ASP A 246 10.87 5.16 -2.12
C ASP A 246 11.32 3.81 -1.52
N ILE A 247 10.86 2.68 -2.06
CA ILE A 247 11.38 1.36 -1.65
C ILE A 247 12.85 1.23 -2.07
N TYR A 248 13.17 1.59 -3.30
CA TYR A 248 14.56 1.54 -3.77
C TYR A 248 15.46 2.44 -2.92
N ARG A 249 15.00 3.64 -2.57
CA ARG A 249 15.70 4.54 -1.63
C ARG A 249 15.93 3.88 -0.28
N TRP A 250 14.89 3.30 0.32
CA TRP A 250 15.03 2.61 1.60
C TRP A 250 16.05 1.46 1.53
N ARG A 251 16.06 0.68 0.45
CA ARG A 251 17.07 -0.38 0.23
C ARG A 251 18.48 0.19 0.09
N ILE A 252 18.64 1.28 -0.66
CA ILE A 252 19.93 1.98 -0.83
C ILE A 252 20.50 2.43 0.52
N ASP A 253 19.68 3.04 1.37
CA ASP A 253 20.14 3.54 2.66
C ASP A 253 20.51 2.41 3.62
N ASN A 254 19.80 1.28 3.58
CA ASN A 254 20.19 0.07 4.31
C ASN A 254 21.52 -0.50 3.81
N TYR A 255 21.75 -0.55 2.49
CA TYR A 255 23.06 -0.99 1.96
C TYR A 255 24.18 -0.05 2.39
N LYS A 256 23.99 1.28 2.34
CA LYS A 256 25.00 2.24 2.81
C LYS A 256 25.37 1.97 4.27
N LEU A 257 24.38 1.73 5.14
CA LEU A 257 24.62 1.43 6.54
C LEU A 257 25.30 0.06 6.75
N ALA A 258 24.95 -0.95 5.96
CA ALA A 258 25.58 -2.27 6.04
C ALA A 258 27.04 -2.22 5.56
N ILE A 259 27.33 -1.47 4.49
CA ILE A 259 28.68 -1.27 3.94
C ILE A 259 29.63 -0.65 4.97
N THR A 260 29.18 0.30 5.81
CA THR A 260 30.03 0.92 6.83
C THR A 260 30.38 -0.02 7.98
N LYS A 261 29.61 -1.08 8.18
CA LYS A 261 29.77 -2.06 9.27
C LYS A 261 30.48 -3.34 8.84
N GLU A 262 30.61 -3.58 7.54
CA GLU A 262 31.15 -4.84 7.01
C GLU A 262 32.68 -4.84 6.92
N ALA A 263 33.30 -5.76 7.67
CA ALA A 263 34.73 -5.94 7.72
C ALA A 263 35.27 -6.69 6.49
N ASP A 264 34.50 -7.64 5.94
CA ASP A 264 34.89 -8.45 4.78
C ASP A 264 34.83 -7.62 3.48
N ALA A 265 35.96 -7.55 2.77
CA ALA A 265 36.07 -6.74 1.55
C ALA A 265 35.19 -7.27 0.41
N ALA A 266 35.08 -8.60 0.25
CA ALA A 266 34.30 -9.21 -0.83
C ALA A 266 32.81 -8.97 -0.61
N LYS A 267 32.31 -9.16 0.62
CA LYS A 267 30.91 -8.85 0.98
C LYS A 267 30.59 -7.37 0.82
N ARG A 268 31.54 -6.50 1.19
CA ARG A 268 31.38 -5.05 1.04
C ARG A 268 31.25 -4.66 -0.43
N ASP A 269 32.07 -5.23 -1.30
CA ASP A 269 32.02 -4.95 -2.73
C ASP A 269 30.75 -5.51 -3.38
N GLU A 270 30.28 -6.69 -2.95
CA GLU A 270 28.97 -7.22 -3.35
C GLU A 270 27.83 -6.24 -2.97
N MET A 271 27.81 -5.75 -1.72
CA MET A 271 26.80 -4.77 -1.29
C MET A 271 26.88 -3.46 -2.06
N LYS A 272 28.08 -2.98 -2.41
CA LYS A 272 28.24 -1.79 -3.27
C LYS A 272 27.63 -2.01 -4.65
N GLN A 273 27.83 -3.18 -5.26
CA GLN A 273 27.21 -3.50 -6.56
C GLN A 273 25.68 -3.52 -6.45
N LYS A 274 25.14 -4.14 -5.39
CA LYS A 274 23.69 -4.13 -5.10
C LYS A 274 23.15 -2.72 -4.88
N GLN A 275 23.88 -1.87 -4.17
CA GLN A 275 23.52 -0.46 -3.95
C GLN A 275 23.55 0.35 -5.25
N GLN A 276 24.55 0.14 -6.11
CA GLN A 276 24.67 0.83 -7.40
C GLN A 276 23.53 0.50 -8.35
N ARG A 277 23.21 -0.78 -8.55
CA ARG A 277 22.07 -1.17 -9.41
C ARG A 277 20.74 -0.64 -8.87
N MET A 278 20.55 -0.66 -7.54
CA MET A 278 19.35 -0.11 -6.91
C MET A 278 19.24 1.41 -7.10
N THR A 279 20.37 2.11 -7.04
CA THR A 279 20.44 3.55 -7.30
C THR A 279 20.04 3.87 -8.74
N ARG A 280 20.42 3.02 -9.70
CA ARG A 280 20.04 3.18 -11.10
C ARG A 280 18.52 3.05 -11.29
N GLU A 281 17.90 2.04 -10.70
CA GLU A 281 16.44 1.85 -10.74
C GLU A 281 15.68 2.94 -9.98
N TYR A 282 16.19 3.39 -8.83
CA TYR A 282 15.64 4.53 -8.08
C TYR A 282 15.58 5.79 -8.95
N ILE A 283 16.70 6.15 -9.58
CA ILE A 283 16.78 7.34 -10.44
C ILE A 283 15.86 7.19 -11.65
N PHE A 284 15.85 6.02 -12.30
CA PHE A 284 14.99 5.77 -13.45
C PHE A 284 13.51 5.91 -13.07
N ALA A 285 13.10 5.35 -11.92
CA ALA A 285 11.74 5.49 -11.40
C ALA A 285 11.34 6.95 -11.18
N LEU A 286 12.23 7.76 -10.60
CA LEU A 286 11.98 9.20 -10.41
C LEU A 286 11.88 9.95 -11.74
N LYS A 287 12.70 9.63 -12.74
CA LYS A 287 12.60 10.21 -14.08
C LYS A 287 11.22 9.95 -14.70
N GLN A 288 10.74 8.70 -14.62
CA GLN A 288 9.40 8.34 -15.09
C GLN A 288 8.30 9.07 -14.30
N ALA A 289 8.39 9.08 -12.97
CA ALA A 289 7.43 9.75 -12.10
C ALA A 289 7.31 11.25 -12.42
N TRP A 290 8.44 11.90 -12.69
CA TRP A 290 8.49 13.32 -13.02
C TRP A 290 7.99 13.61 -14.44
N ALA A 291 8.26 12.72 -15.40
CA ALA A 291 7.65 12.79 -16.73
C ALA A 291 6.12 12.64 -16.69
N PHE A 292 5.57 11.86 -15.75
CA PHE A 292 4.11 11.75 -15.58
C PHE A 292 3.48 13.01 -14.97
N CYS A 293 4.15 13.67 -14.02
CA CYS A 293 3.63 14.88 -13.38
C CYS A 293 4.77 15.77 -12.88
N PRO A 294 5.18 16.80 -13.65
CA PRO A 294 6.34 17.61 -13.32
C PRO A 294 6.09 18.62 -12.19
N PHE A 295 4.83 18.89 -11.87
CA PHE A 295 4.37 19.88 -10.88
C PHE A 295 3.84 19.23 -9.59
N GLN A 296 4.01 17.92 -9.41
CA GLN A 296 3.66 17.26 -8.14
C GLN A 296 4.69 17.63 -7.05
N PRO A 297 4.28 18.27 -5.94
CA PRO A 297 5.21 18.72 -4.91
C PRO A 297 6.00 17.58 -4.25
N ARG A 298 5.43 16.36 -4.14
CA ARG A 298 6.17 15.21 -3.56
C ARG A 298 7.29 14.67 -4.45
N GLY A 299 7.16 14.75 -5.78
CA GLY A 299 8.22 14.33 -6.71
C GLY A 299 9.41 15.31 -6.73
N ALA A 300 9.11 16.60 -6.53
CA ALA A 300 10.13 17.65 -6.43
C ALA A 300 10.97 17.55 -5.13
N VAL A 301 10.36 17.15 -4.01
CA VAL A 301 11.04 17.08 -2.69
C VAL A 301 12.16 16.01 -2.63
N THR A 302 12.09 14.96 -3.44
CA THR A 302 13.15 13.92 -3.49
C THR A 302 14.26 14.17 -4.51
N LEU A 303 14.03 15.02 -5.52
CA LEU A 303 15.05 15.52 -6.46
C LEU A 303 15.79 16.77 -5.93
N HIS A 304 15.47 17.18 -4.70
CA HIS A 304 15.74 18.52 -4.17
C HIS A 304 17.17 18.82 -3.66
N PRO A 305 18.22 18.00 -3.87
CA PRO A 305 19.57 18.56 -3.87
C PRO A 305 20.00 19.13 -5.23
N VAL A 306 19.30 18.85 -6.34
CA VAL A 306 19.81 19.19 -7.69
C VAL A 306 18.92 20.18 -8.45
N ALA A 307 17.61 20.23 -8.19
CA ALA A 307 16.68 21.07 -8.97
C ALA A 307 16.38 22.46 -8.37
N ALA A 308 16.93 22.80 -7.19
CA ALA A 308 16.63 24.07 -6.50
C ALA A 308 17.23 25.32 -7.16
N LEU A 309 18.00 25.19 -8.25
CA LEU A 309 18.68 26.31 -8.91
C LEU A 309 17.99 26.81 -10.19
N ALA A 310 16.85 26.24 -10.59
CA ALA A 310 16.15 26.63 -11.82
C ALA A 310 14.86 27.44 -11.60
N TRP A 311 14.56 27.85 -10.35
CA TRP A 311 13.37 28.65 -10.02
C TRP A 311 13.68 29.81 -9.06
N LEU A 312 14.72 30.58 -9.41
CA LEU A 312 14.86 32.03 -9.17
C LEU A 312 15.31 32.67 -10.48
#